data_AF-T1EK73-F1
#
_entry.id   AF-T1EK73-F1
#
_cell.length_a   1.000
_cell.length_b   1.000
_cell.length_c   1.000
_cell.angle_alpha   90.00
_cell.angle_beta   90.00
_cell.angle_gamma   90.00
#
_symmetry.space_group_name_H-M   'P 1'
#
loop_
_entity.id
_entity.type
_entity.pdbx_description
1 polymer ?
#
loop_
_entity_poly.entity_id
_entity_poly.type
_entity_poly.pdbx_seq_one_letter_code
_entity_poly.pdbx_strand_id
1 'polypeptide(L)' 'LLTCHICSNSYENPKILSCWHSFCLKCLEEYIPENSLSLVCPLCFVSSVLPASG' A
#
# COMPACT_ATOMS: atom_id res chain seq x y z
N LEU A 1 -4.63 8.53 -16.83
CA LEU A 1 -4.75 8.93 -15.41
C LEU A 1 -4.44 7.69 -14.59
N LEU A 2 -3.38 7.70 -13.78
CA LEU A 2 -3.12 6.60 -12.85
C LEU A 2 -3.95 6.88 -11.58
N THR A 3 -4.94 6.04 -11.33
CA THR A 3 -5.83 6.11 -10.16
C THR A 3 -5.53 4.96 -9.22
N CYS A 4 -5.43 5.25 -7.92
CA CYS A 4 -5.20 4.26 -6.89
C CYS A 4 -6.42 3.33 -6.75
N HIS A 5 -6.19 2.03 -6.70
CA HIS A 5 -7.27 1.05 -6.53
C HIS A 5 -7.94 1.09 -5.14
N ILE A 6 -7.34 1.75 -4.15
CA ILE A 6 -7.91 1.86 -2.79
C ILE A 6 -8.85 3.07 -2.68
N CYS A 7 -8.37 4.26 -3.08
CA CYS A 7 -9.15 5.50 -2.96
C CYS A 7 -9.82 5.96 -4.26
N SER A 8 -9.62 5.25 -5.38
CA SER A 8 -10.06 5.65 -6.73
C SER A 8 -9.65 7.08 -7.14
N ASN A 9 -8.65 7.66 -6.47
CA ASN A 9 -8.16 9.01 -6.70
C ASN A 9 -6.80 8.99 -7.39
N SER A 10 -6.31 10.13 -7.86
CA SER A 10 -4.96 10.25 -8.41
C SER A 10 -3.91 9.74 -7.42
N TYR A 11 -2.91 9.01 -7.91
CA TYR A 11 -1.83 8.54 -7.03
C TYR A 11 -1.12 9.70 -6.35
N GLU A 12 -1.15 9.69 -5.02
CA GLU A 12 -0.44 10.63 -4.16
C GLU A 12 0.59 9.83 -3.35
N ASN A 13 1.87 10.11 -3.58
CA ASN A 13 3.02 9.37 -3.04
C ASN A 13 2.89 7.85 -3.22
N PRO A 14 2.91 7.33 -4.46
CA PRO A 14 2.78 5.90 -4.71
C PRO A 14 3.98 5.15 -4.11
N LYS A 15 3.70 4.15 -3.27
CA LYS A 15 4.69 3.24 -2.72
C LYS A 15 4.57 1.90 -3.45
N ILE A 16 5.69 1.44 -4.00
CA ILE A 16 5.77 0.17 -4.73
C ILE A 16 6.04 -0.94 -3.72
N LEU A 17 5.19 -1.95 -3.74
CA LEU A 17 5.31 -3.12 -2.90
C LEU A 17 6.21 -4.18 -3.54
N SER A 18 6.62 -5.16 -2.74
CA SER A 18 7.38 -6.34 -3.21
C SER A 18 6.63 -7.13 -4.29
N CYS A 19 5.31 -7.03 -4.31
CA CYS A 19 4.44 -7.62 -5.33
C CYS A 19 4.26 -6.76 -6.58
N TRP A 20 5.10 -5.72 -6.78
CA TRP A 20 5.07 -4.79 -7.93
C TRP A 20 3.81 -3.95 -8.08
N HIS A 21 2.94 -3.92 -7.08
CA HIS A 21 1.77 -3.05 -7.06
C HIS A 21 2.08 -1.75 -6.33
N SER A 22 1.65 -0.65 -6.93
CA SER A 22 1.75 0.70 -6.38
C SER A 22 0.41 1.17 -5.83
N PHE A 23 0.45 1.71 -4.61
CA PHE A 23 -0.69 2.30 -3.90
C PHE A 23 -0.27 3.63 -3.27
N CYS A 24 -1.20 4.55 -3.02
CA CYS A 24 -0.88 5.77 -2.28
C CYS A 24 -0.35 5.41 -0.88
N LEU A 25 0.71 6.08 -0.43
CA LEU A 25 1.23 5.94 0.93
C LEU A 25 0.11 6.07 1.96
N LYS A 26 -0.69 7.12 1.84
CA LYS A 26 -1.80 7.42 2.73
C LYS A 26 -2.86 6.32 2.76
N CYS A 27 -3.17 5.73 1.60
CA CYS A 27 -4.08 4.59 1.51
C CYS A 27 -3.49 3.35 2.16
N LEU A 28 -2.17 3.12 2.04
CA LEU A 28 -1.50 2.04 2.75
C LEU A 28 -1.52 2.27 4.25
N GLU A 29 -1.24 3.48 4.73
CA GLU A 29 -1.28 3.83 6.15
C GLU A 29 -2.69 3.75 6.76
N GLU A 30 -3.75 4.09 6.01
CA GLU A 30 -5.12 3.83 6.46
C GLU A 30 -5.52 2.36 6.39
N TYR A 31 -5.03 1.63 5.39
CA TYR A 31 -5.36 0.22 5.19
C TYR A 31 -4.64 -0.69 6.19
N ILE A 32 -3.44 -0.31 6.61
CA ILE A 32 -2.60 -1.06 7.53
C ILE A 32 -2.61 -0.28 8.86
N PRO A 33 -3.27 -0.78 9.91
CA PRO A 33 -3.26 -0.09 11.19
C PRO A 33 -1.82 0.06 11.70
N GLU A 34 -1.55 1.10 12.47
CA GLU A 34 -0.22 1.47 12.99
C GLU A 34 0.52 0.33 13.71
N ASN A 35 -0.22 -0.70 14.14
CA ASN A 35 0.28 -1.87 14.84
C ASN A 35 0.48 -3.12 13.94
N SER A 36 0.31 -3.00 12.62
CA SER A 36 0.54 -4.08 11.65
C SER A 36 1.86 -3.91 10.92
N LEU A 37 2.74 -4.91 11.09
CA LEU A 37 4.04 -5.02 10.42
C LEU A 37 3.95 -5.61 9.01
N SER A 38 2.77 -6.09 8.62
CA SER A 38 2.52 -6.78 7.36
C SER A 38 1.36 -6.12 6.63
N LEU A 39 1.60 -5.69 5.40
CA LEU A 39 0.53 -5.26 4.50
C LEU A 39 0.12 -6.43 3.61
N VAL A 40 -1.15 -6.49 3.24
CA VAL A 40 -1.62 -7.42 2.21
C VAL A 40 -2.04 -6.61 1.00
N CYS A 41 -1.48 -6.92 -0.16
CA CYS A 41 -1.88 -6.26 -1.40
C CYS A 41 -3.33 -6.67 -1.76
N PRO A 42 -4.27 -5.74 -1.96
CA PRO A 42 -5.65 -6.07 -2.30
C PRO A 42 -5.83 -6.61 -3.73
N LEU A 43 -4.81 -6.50 -4.59
CA LEU A 43 -4.86 -6.96 -5.98
C LEU A 43 -4.42 -8.43 -6.12
N CYS A 44 -3.42 -8.84 -5.35
CA CYS A 44 -2.82 -10.18 -5.46
C CYS A 44 -2.82 -10.96 -4.15
N PHE A 45 -3.34 -10.38 -3.06
CA PHE A 45 -3.36 -10.95 -1.71
C PHE A 45 -1.98 -11.35 -1.18
N VAL A 46 -0.92 -10.79 -1.77
CA VAL A 46 0.46 -11.01 -1.33
C VAL A 46 0.74 -10.16 -0.11
N SER A 47 1.16 -10.80 0.99
CA SER A 47 1.67 -10.09 2.13
C SER A 47 3.06 -9.54 1.83
N SER A 48 3.26 -8.24 2.02
CA SER A 48 4.57 -7.62 2.00
C SER A 48 4.86 -7.10 3.40
N VAL A 49 6.00 -7.50 3.94
CA VAL A 49 6.47 -6.96 5.22
C VAL A 49 6.92 -5.53 4.93
N LEU A 50 6.33 -4.54 5.58
CA LEU A 50 6.93 -3.21 5.59
C LEU A 50 8.14 -3.31 6.52
N PRO A 51 9.33 -2.84 6.10
CA PRO A 51 10.39 -2.67 7.07
C PRO A 51 9.83 -1.73 8.14
N ALA A 52 9.72 -2.23 9.37
CA ALA A 52 9.42 -1.41 10.53
C ALA A 52 10.38 -0.22 10.45
N SER A 53 9.80 0.98 10.39
CA SER A 53 10.54 2.24 10.34
C SER A 53 11.68 2.17 11.36
N GLY A 54 12.92 2.18 10.86
CA GLY A 54 14.10 2.46 11.68
C GLY A 54 14.15 3.94 12.02
#